data_AF-S4PSQ6-F1
#
_entry.id   AF-S4PSQ6-F1
#
_cell.length_a   1.000
_cell.length_b   1.000
_cell.length_c   1.000
_cell.angle_alpha   90.00
_cell.angle_beta   90.00
_cell.angle_gamma   90.00
#
_symmetry.space_group_name_H-M   'P 1'
#
loop_
_entity.id
_entity.type
_entity.pdbx_description
1 polymer ?
#
loop_
_entity_poly.entity_id
_entity_poly.type
_entity_poly.pdbx_seq_one_letter_code
_entity_poly.pdbx_strand_id
1 'polypeptide(L)' 'SGPLFNLKYLCYKNLASILTTAGDTEGAIEAYNLAAELDDTDITLWHRLGTVCLQVHNYETALYAFQK' A
#
# COMPACT_ATOMS: atom_id res chain seq x y z
N SER A 1 18.50 -3.55 -3.77
CA SER A 1 18.59 -2.58 -2.66
C SER A 1 19.60 -1.50 -3.00
N GLY A 2 19.11 -0.31 -3.35
CA GLY A 2 19.93 0.86 -3.62
C GLY A 2 19.18 2.12 -3.15
N PRO A 3 19.87 3.25 -2.87
CA PRO A 3 19.24 4.42 -2.26
C PRO A 3 18.02 4.96 -3.03
N LEU A 4 18.07 4.91 -4.36
CA LEU A 4 16.97 5.37 -5.22
C LEU A 4 15.73 4.48 -5.14
N PHE A 5 15.91 3.15 -5.06
CA PHE A 5 14.80 2.20 -4.89
C PHE A 5 14.09 2.43 -3.56
N ASN A 6 14.87 2.59 -2.48
CA ASN A 6 14.32 2.86 -1.15
C ASN A 6 13.57 4.20 -1.11
N LEU A 7 14.10 5.24 -1.76
CA LEU A 7 13.43 6.53 -1.82
C LEU A 7 12.11 6.44 -2.61
N LYS A 8 12.12 5.78 -3.78
CA LYS A 8 10.92 5.60 -4.60
C LYS A 8 9.83 4.81 -3.87
N TYR A 9 10.23 3.75 -3.16
CA TYR A 9 9.36 2.99 -2.27
C TYR A 9 8.69 3.88 -1.22
N LEU A 10 9.49 4.68 -0.50
CA LEU A 10 8.97 5.59 0.54
C LEU A 10 8.03 6.64 -0.06
N CYS A 11 8.31 7.15 -1.25
CA CYS A 11 7.42 8.07 -1.95
C CYS A 11 6.05 7.44 -2.22
N TYR A 12 6.00 6.22 -2.77
CA TYR A 12 4.74 5.54 -3.03
C TYR A 12 3.97 5.21 -1.74
N LYS A 13 4.65 4.68 -0.71
CA LYS A 13 4.01 4.39 0.59
C LYS A 13 3.43 5.63 1.27
N ASN A 14 4.15 6.76 1.20
CA ASN A 14 3.66 8.03 1.75
C ASN A 14 2.50 8.60 0.93
N LEU A 15 2.58 8.53 -0.41
CA LEU A 15 1.50 8.93 -1.30
C LEU A 15 0.23 8.13 -0.99
N ALA A 16 0.33 6.81 -0.84
CA ALA A 16 -0.78 5.94 -0.49
C ALA A 16 -1.45 6.35 0.84
N SER A 17 -0.64 6.68 1.86
CA SER A 17 -1.15 7.17 3.15
C SER A 17 -1.89 8.51 3.05
N ILE A 18 -1.42 9.41 2.18
CA ILE A 18 -2.07 10.72 1.94
C ILE A 18 -3.40 10.50 1.20
N LEU A 19 -3.41 9.69 0.14
CA LEU A 19 -4.60 9.37 -0.64
C LEU A 19 -5.66 8.67 0.21
N THR A 20 -5.25 7.74 1.08
CA THR A 20 -6.14 7.11 2.08
C THR A 20 -6.82 8.16 2.95
N THR A 21 -6.05 9.13 3.44
CA THR A 21 -6.56 10.21 4.30
C THR A 21 -7.48 11.16 3.54
N ALA A 22 -7.23 11.36 2.24
CA ALA A 22 -8.07 12.15 1.34
C ALA A 22 -9.36 11.43 0.91
N GLY A 23 -9.51 10.14 1.24
CA GLY A 23 -10.63 9.31 0.81
C GLY A 23 -10.53 8.79 -0.63
N ASP A 24 -9.39 9.05 -1.31
CA ASP A 24 -9.09 8.46 -2.61
C ASP A 24 -8.54 7.05 -2.41
N THR A 25 -9.45 6.11 -2.22
CA THR A 25 -9.12 4.72 -1.91
C THR A 25 -8.54 3.97 -3.11
N GLU A 26 -8.96 4.29 -4.33
CA GLU A 26 -8.42 3.67 -5.55
C GLU A 26 -6.97 4.08 -5.76
N GLY A 27 -6.67 5.39 -5.69
CA GLY A 27 -5.30 5.88 -5.81
C GLY A 27 -4.40 5.39 -4.65
N ALA A 28 -4.96 5.25 -3.45
CA ALA A 28 -4.22 4.67 -2.32
C ALA A 28 -3.81 3.21 -2.58
N ILE A 29 -4.73 2.39 -3.09
CA ILE A 29 -4.45 0.98 -3.44
C ILE A 29 -3.39 0.90 -4.53
N GLU A 30 -3.49 1.71 -5.59
CA GLU A 30 -2.49 1.76 -6.67
C GLU A 30 -1.10 2.12 -6.13
N ALA A 31 -1.01 3.16 -5.30
CA ALA A 31 0.25 3.59 -4.72
C ALA A 31 0.86 2.53 -3.76
N TYR A 32 0.03 1.81 -2.98
CA TYR A 32 0.51 0.69 -2.17
C TYR A 32 1.04 -0.47 -3.03
N ASN A 33 0.37 -0.79 -4.14
CA ASN A 33 0.84 -1.83 -5.06
C ASN A 33 2.19 -1.47 -5.69
N LEU A 34 2.36 -0.22 -6.15
CA LEU A 34 3.64 0.27 -6.67
C LEU A 34 4.76 0.24 -5.62
N ALA A 35 4.44 0.46 -4.35
CA ALA A 35 5.40 0.27 -3.26
C ALA A 35 5.73 -1.22 -3.05
N ALA A 36 4.73 -2.11 -3.07
CA ALA A 36 4.94 -3.56 -2.94
C ALA A 36 5.77 -4.15 -4.08
N GLU A 37 5.67 -3.62 -5.30
CA GLU A 37 6.54 -4.01 -6.43
C GLU A 37 8.04 -3.73 -6.18
N LEU A 38 8.35 -2.76 -5.32
CA LEU A 38 9.72 -2.37 -4.99
C LEU A 38 10.24 -3.11 -3.73
N ASP A 39 9.37 -3.31 -2.76
CA ASP A 39 9.65 -4.05 -1.52
C ASP A 39 8.35 -4.66 -0.99
N ASP A 40 8.21 -5.97 -1.17
CA ASP A 40 7.07 -6.75 -0.71
C ASP A 40 7.27 -7.34 0.70
N THR A 41 8.35 -6.97 1.39
CA THR A 41 8.69 -7.49 2.72
C THR A 41 8.23 -6.60 3.88
N ASP A 42 7.76 -5.37 3.60
CA ASP A 42 7.23 -4.49 4.64
C ASP A 42 5.81 -4.88 5.06
N ILE A 43 5.71 -5.56 6.20
CA ILE A 43 4.43 -5.94 6.85
C ILE A 43 3.54 -4.72 7.10
N THR A 44 4.12 -3.55 7.39
CA THR A 44 3.36 -2.31 7.64
C THR A 44 2.62 -1.85 6.39
N LEU A 45 3.23 -2.02 5.21
CA LEU A 45 2.61 -1.70 3.93
C LEU A 45 1.38 -2.59 3.72
N TRP A 46 1.54 -3.90 3.87
CA TRP A 46 0.48 -4.88 3.67
C TRP A 46 -0.68 -4.71 4.65
N HIS A 47 -0.37 -4.46 5.93
CA HIS A 47 -1.40 -4.13 6.93
C HIS A 47 -2.22 -2.88 6.53
N ARG A 48 -1.56 -1.83 6.04
CA ARG A 48 -2.24 -0.59 5.62
C ARG A 48 -3.08 -0.81 4.37
N LEU A 49 -2.55 -1.50 3.36
CA LEU A 49 -3.31 -1.87 2.17
C LEU A 49 -4.56 -2.67 2.54
N GLY A 50 -4.41 -3.70 3.37
CA GLY A 50 -5.54 -4.52 3.82
C GLY A 50 -6.61 -3.70 4.56
N THR A 51 -6.18 -2.75 5.40
CA THR A 51 -7.09 -1.84 6.11
C THR A 51 -7.87 -0.94 5.13
N VAL A 52 -7.22 -0.38 4.11
CA VAL A 52 -7.88 0.41 3.07
C VAL A 52 -8.88 -0.44 2.29
N CYS A 53 -8.49 -1.65 1.88
CA CYS A 53 -9.38 -2.57 1.19
C CYS A 53 -10.61 -2.96 2.01
N LEU A 54 -10.48 -3.11 3.34
CA LEU A 54 -11.63 -3.34 4.22
C LEU A 54 -12.61 -2.16 4.24
N GLN A 55 -12.12 -0.92 4.22
CA GLN A 55 -12.97 0.29 4.24
C GLN A 55 -13.88 0.37 3.01
N VAL A 56 -13.44 -0.18 1.87
CA VAL A 56 -14.20 -0.22 0.62
C VAL A 56 -14.84 -1.57 0.34
N HIS A 57 -14.89 -2.47 1.34
CA HIS A 57 -15.46 -3.81 1.21
C HIS A 57 -14.81 -4.69 0.13
N ASN A 58 -13.57 -4.38 -0.27
CA ASN A 58 -12.76 -5.26 -1.13
C ASN A 58 -12.09 -6.34 -0.27
N TYR A 59 -12.90 -7.32 0.14
CA TYR A 59 -12.48 -8.36 1.07
C TYR A 59 -11.42 -9.31 0.50
N GLU A 60 -11.43 -9.54 -0.82
CA GLU A 60 -10.47 -10.42 -1.47
C GLU A 60 -9.05 -9.85 -1.37
N THR A 61 -8.87 -8.59 -1.78
CA THR A 61 -7.56 -7.93 -1.67
C THR A 61 -7.15 -7.71 -0.22
N ALA A 62 -8.10 -7.43 0.68
CA ALA A 62 -7.81 -7.31 2.11
C ALA A 62 -7.25 -8.63 2.69
N LEU A 63 -7.89 -9.76 2.38
CA LEU A 63 -7.43 -11.07 2.84
C LEU A 63 -6.03 -11.38 2.31
N TYR A 64 -5.80 -11.15 1.01
CA TYR A 64 -4.48 -11.34 0.41
C TYR A 64 -3.42 -10.49 1.12
N ALA A 65 -3.71 -9.21 1.34
CA ALA A 65 -2.79 -8.32 2.02
C ALA A 65 -2.48 -8.77 3.45
N PHE A 66 -3.46 -9.27 4.20
CA PHE A 66 -3.21 -9.78 5.56
C PHE A 66 -2.53 -11.16 5.62
N GLN A 67 -2.39 -11.86 4.50
CA GLN A 67 -1.63 -13.12 4.40
C GLN A 67 -0.16 -12.91 4.04
N LYS A 68 0.23 -11.69 3.67
CA LYS A 68 1.61 -11.27 3.42
C LYS A 68 2.32 -10.92 4.71
#